data_AF-A0A7V4ZC69-F1
#
_entry.id   AF-A0A7V4ZC69-F1
#
_cell.length_a   1.000
_cell.length_b   1.000
_cell.length_c   1.000
_cell.angle_alpha   90.00
_cell.angle_beta   90.00
_cell.angle_gamma   90.00
#
_symmetry.space_group_name_H-M   'P 1'
#
loop_
_entity.id
_entity.type
_entity.pdbx_description
1 polymer ?
#
loop_
_entity_poly.entity_id
_entity_poly.type
_entity_poly.pdbx_seq_one_letter_code
_entity_poly.pdbx_strand_id
1 'polypeptide(L)' 'MDRTEQLLKRLTEASGVPGFEAEVRALIRGELEGIAAIEQDRMGSIVC' A
#
# COMPACT_ATOMS: atom_id res chain seq x y z
N MET A 1 10.11 -2.33 18.04
CA MET A 1 8.86 -1.89 17.40
C MET A 1 8.05 -3.11 17.03
N ASP A 2 6.76 -3.12 17.34
CA ASP A 2 5.86 -4.21 16.93
C ASP A 2 5.51 -4.12 15.43
N ARG A 3 4.74 -5.09 14.91
CA ARG A 3 4.36 -5.14 13.49
C ARG A 3 3.54 -3.91 13.08
N THR A 4 2.62 -3.47 13.93
CA THR A 4 1.71 -2.36 13.63
C THR A 4 2.49 -1.05 13.54
N GLU A 5 3.41 -0.80 14.47
CA GLU A 5 4.31 0.35 14.44
C GLU A 5 5.20 0.36 13.20
N GLN A 6 5.75 -0.80 12.81
CA GLN A 6 6.58 -0.93 11.60
C GLN A 6 5.78 -0.66 10.32
N LEU A 7 4.54 -1.15 10.24
CA LEU A 7 3.65 -0.88 9.11
C LEU A 7 3.32 0.61 9.02
N LEU A 8 2.95 1.23 10.14
CA LEU A 8 2.67 2.66 10.19
C LEU A 8 3.86 3.48 9.72
N LYS A 9 5.07 3.19 10.22
CA LYS A 9 6.31 3.85 9.80
C LYS A 9 6.52 3.76 8.28
N ARG A 10 6.43 2.54 7.72
CA ARG A 10 6.62 2.31 6.28
C ARG A 10 5.58 3.04 5.43
N LEU A 11 4.32 3.09 5.87
CA LEU A 11 3.26 3.84 5.19
C LEU A 11 3.50 5.35 5.21
N THR A 12 3.93 5.90 6.34
CA THR A 12 4.16 7.34 6.48
C THR A 12 5.42 7.84 5.78
N GLU A 13 6.40 6.96 5.56
CA GLU A 13 7.67 7.30 4.92
C GLU A 13 7.70 7.01 3.41
N ALA A 14 6.72 6.26 2.90
CA ALA A 14 6.60 6.00 1.47
C ALA A 14 6.25 7.28 0.70
N SER A 15 6.90 7.48 -0.45
CA SER A 15 6.61 8.59 -1.36
C SER A 15 5.32 8.31 -2.12
N GLY A 16 4.36 9.23 -2.05
CA GLY A 16 3.04 9.03 -2.66
C GLY A 16 2.25 10.32 -2.82
N VAL A 17 2.83 11.32 -3.48
CA VAL A 17 2.07 12.51 -3.87
C VAL A 17 0.96 12.14 -4.86
N PRO A 18 -0.14 12.91 -4.95
CA PRO A 18 -1.25 12.60 -5.85
C PRO A 18 -0.80 12.33 -7.30
N GLY A 19 -1.17 11.17 -7.83
CA GLY A 19 -0.78 10.67 -9.16
C GLY A 19 0.54 9.89 -9.21
N PHE A 20 1.27 9.78 -8.09
CA PHE A 20 2.58 9.10 -7.99
C PHE A 20 2.65 8.09 -6.84
N GLU A 21 1.55 7.42 -6.53
CA GLU A 21 1.40 6.52 -5.38
C GLU A 21 1.97 5.11 -5.61
N ALA A 22 2.95 4.95 -6.52
CA ALA A 22 3.46 3.62 -6.90
C ALA A 22 4.14 2.90 -5.74
N GLU A 23 4.88 3.62 -4.90
CA GLU A 23 5.56 3.05 -3.73
C GLU A 23 4.55 2.57 -2.68
N VAL A 24 3.58 3.43 -2.33
CA VAL A 24 2.49 3.09 -1.39
C VAL A 24 1.69 1.90 -1.90
N ARG A 25 1.37 1.87 -3.20
CA ARG A 25 0.61 0.78 -3.84
C ARG A 25 1.36 -0.56 -3.79
N ALA A 26 2.68 -0.55 -4.01
CA ALA A 26 3.50 -1.76 -3.91
C ALA A 26 3.54 -2.29 -2.47
N LEU A 27 3.65 -1.39 -1.48
CA LEU A 27 3.63 -1.74 -0.06
C LEU A 27 2.29 -2.40 0.31
N ILE A 28 1.16 -1.76 0.00
CA ILE A 28 -0.17 -2.29 0.34
C ILE A 28 -0.42 -3.65 -0.34
N ARG A 29 -0.01 -3.81 -1.60
CA ARG A 29 -0.13 -5.08 -2.31
C ARG A 29 0.61 -6.21 -1.61
N GLY A 30 1.81 -5.95 -1.09
CA GLY A 30 2.56 -6.94 -0.31
C GLY A 30 1.90 -7.29 1.02
N GLU A 31 1.34 -6.31 1.73
CA GLU A 31 0.65 -6.58 3.00
C GLU A 31 -0.68 -7.35 2.84
N LEU A 32 -1.31 -7.27 1.67
CA LEU A 32 -2.57 -7.96 1.35
C LEU A 32 -2.37 -9.29 0.61
N GLU A 33 -1.14 -9.65 0.25
CA GLU A 33 -0.83 -10.87 -0.49
C GLU A 33 -1.31 -12.12 0.26
N GLY A 34 -2.15 -12.93 -0.40
CA GLY A 34 -2.72 -14.14 0.18
C GLY A 34 -3.83 -13.91 1.23
N ILE A 35 -4.20 -12.65 1.51
CA ILE A 35 -5.26 -12.30 2.48
C ILE A 35 -6.56 -11.92 1.77
N ALA A 36 -6.48 -11.19 0.65
CA ALA A 36 -7.63 -10.69 -0.09
C ALA A 36 -7.43 -10.77 -1.61
N ALA A 37 -8.54 -10.79 -2.35
CA ALA A 37 -8.50 -10.50 -3.78
C ALA A 37 -8.19 -9.01 -3.97
N ILE A 38 -7.31 -8.66 -4.91
CA ILE A 38 -6.90 -7.27 -5.13
C ILE A 38 -7.29 -6.85 -6.54
N GLU A 39 -8.16 -5.85 -6.64
CA GLU A 39 -8.46 -5.13 -7.87
C GLU A 39 -7.75 -3.77 -7.89
N GLN A 40 -7.47 -3.26 -9.08
CA GLN A 40 -6.87 -1.94 -9.26
C GLN A 40 -7.61 -1.18 -10.36
N ASP A 41 -8.04 0.04 -10.06
CA ASP A 41 -8.68 0.91 -11.06
C ASP A 41 -7.67 1.53 -12.04
N ARG A 42 -8.18 2.29 -13.02
CA ARG A 42 -7.34 2.95 -14.04
C ARG A 42 -6.51 4.12 -13.49
N MET A 43 -6.84 4.64 -12.31
CA MET A 43 -6.10 5.72 -11.65
C MET A 43 -5.03 5.20 -10.68
N GLY A 44 -5.08 3.90 -10.33
CA GLY A 44 -4.14 3.25 -9.43
C GLY A 44 -4.65 3.02 -8.01
N SER A 45 -5.95 3.21 -7.75
CA SER A 45 -6.58 2.85 -6.47
C SER A 45 -6.59 1.33 -6.30
N ILE A 46 -6.24 0.83 -5.11
CA ILE A 46 -6.40 -0.58 -4.74
C ILE A 46 -7.77 -0.76 -4.07
N VAL A 47 -8.49 -1.81 -4.47
CA VAL A 47 -9.73 -2.28 -3.82
C VAL A 47 -9.55 -3.75 -3.45
N CYS A 48 -9.91 -4.13 -2.23
CA CYS A 48 -9.74 -5.48 -1.70
C CYS A 48 -10.90 -5.91 -0.80
#